data_AF-A0A1Y2AGX0-F1
#
_entry.id   AF-A0A1Y2AGX0-F1
#
_cell.length_a   1.000
_cell.length_b   1.000
_cell.length_c   1.000
_cell.angle_alpha   90.00
_cell.angle_beta   90.00
_cell.angle_gamma   90.00
#
_symmetry.space_group_name_H-M   'P 1'
#
loop_
_entity.id
_entity.type
_entity.pdbx_description
1 polymer ?
#
loop_
_entity_poly.entity_id
_entity_poly.type
_entity_poly.pdbx_seq_one_letter_code
_entity_poly.pdbx_strand_id
1 'polypeptide(L)'
;MTIKAKDKLIEITKKAISLVILEDKTCGTGFFIKLPIPTNEKPMYGIMTNNHVINSEYIKSYASFKIKINNESYIIDFNESNFIFTSELIDITFIQLNVDFIKHHDFIFLEPCYDEPNKNEMIYIFQYPKAKLSFASGYIEDHFGFNYFHNTSTNRGSSGSPLLNKFMKVVGVHKIGISTDNGDINLATDFTTIDYAIRTLYNKSYINEIIKAKEPTRSLTKHEDSLFKKYGLEKTPLLNMYYCPYIEYPSSVLLFYRTNHAWYFTRREKSNICYHLDNVKTYNWTLINTDESFTKALENKFSKDESFTKTLENKFNKDESFTKTLENKYSKKLEHHHELLITWLKLSELMYM
;
A
#
# COMPACT_ATOMS: atom_id res chain seq x y z
N MET A 1 -30.85 6.84 -0.57
CA MET A 1 -30.55 7.56 0.70
C MET A 1 -31.26 8.89 0.66
N THR A 2 -31.98 9.29 1.71
CA THR A 2 -32.64 10.61 1.77
C THR A 2 -31.61 11.72 1.95
N ILE A 3 -31.92 12.95 1.51
CA ILE A 3 -31.01 14.11 1.63
C ILE A 3 -30.55 14.32 3.09
N LYS A 4 -31.49 14.24 4.05
CA LYS A 4 -31.18 14.34 5.49
C LYS A 4 -30.23 13.26 6.02
N ALA A 5 -30.30 12.04 5.47
CA ALA A 5 -29.39 10.97 5.87
C ALA A 5 -27.97 11.18 5.32
N LYS A 6 -27.86 11.78 4.13
CA LYS A 6 -26.57 12.14 3.50
C LYS A 6 -25.87 13.25 4.27
N ASP A 7 -26.59 14.29 4.67
CA ASP A 7 -26.01 15.42 5.42
C ASP A 7 -25.52 14.98 6.81
N LYS A 8 -26.28 14.10 7.48
CA LYS A 8 -25.86 13.52 8.76
C LYS A 8 -24.60 12.66 8.62
N LEU A 9 -24.49 11.91 7.53
CA LEU A 9 -23.31 11.08 7.27
C LEU A 9 -22.07 11.95 6.99
N ILE A 10 -22.22 13.05 6.27
CA ILE A 10 -21.17 14.04 6.03
C ILE A 10 -20.64 14.64 7.34
N GLU A 11 -21.53 15.01 8.26
CA GLU A 11 -21.13 15.55 9.57
C GLU A 11 -20.40 14.51 10.44
N ILE A 12 -20.84 13.25 10.40
CA ILE A 12 -20.17 12.16 11.09
C ILE A 12 -18.77 11.92 10.50
N THR A 13 -18.66 11.92 9.18
CA THR A 13 -17.38 11.70 8.49
C THR A 13 -16.37 12.80 8.79
N LYS A 14 -16.78 14.07 8.92
CA LYS A 14 -15.86 15.17 9.29
C LYS A 14 -15.12 14.91 10.61
N LYS A 15 -15.77 14.29 11.59
CA LYS A 15 -15.14 13.92 12.87
C LYS A 15 -14.05 12.86 12.73
N ALA A 16 -14.02 12.13 11.62
CA ALA A 16 -13.02 11.12 11.34
C ALA A 16 -11.77 11.68 10.65
N ILE A 17 -11.77 12.96 10.26
CA ILE A 17 -10.71 13.58 9.48
C ILE A 17 -9.95 14.56 10.36
N SER A 18 -8.63 14.57 10.24
CA SER A 18 -7.75 15.41 11.03
C SER A 18 -6.74 16.14 10.15
N LEU A 19 -6.36 17.34 10.60
CA LEU A 19 -5.18 18.02 10.11
C LEU A 19 -3.98 17.47 10.86
N VAL A 20 -3.03 16.87 10.15
CA VAL A 20 -1.73 16.45 10.70
C VAL A 20 -0.80 17.66 10.67
N ILE A 21 -0.18 17.96 11.82
CA ILE A 21 0.75 19.08 12.00
C ILE A 21 2.04 18.54 12.59
N LEU A 22 3.14 18.71 11.86
CA LEU A 22 4.46 18.28 12.28
C LEU A 22 5.28 19.46 12.81
N GLU A 23 6.32 19.15 13.60
CA GLU A 23 7.21 20.15 14.22
C GLU A 23 7.95 21.02 13.18
N ASP A 24 8.23 20.48 12.01
CA ASP A 24 8.88 21.18 10.89
C ASP A 24 7.93 22.09 10.09
N LYS A 25 6.69 22.29 10.58
CA LYS A 25 5.59 23.04 9.96
C LYS A 25 5.06 22.41 8.66
N THR A 26 5.45 21.19 8.34
CA THR A 26 4.73 20.43 7.31
C THR A 26 3.35 20.05 7.85
N CYS A 27 2.38 19.97 6.94
CA CYS A 27 1.03 19.55 7.28
C CYS A 27 0.41 18.76 6.14
N GLY A 28 -0.53 17.91 6.52
CA GLY A 28 -1.30 17.07 5.59
C GLY A 28 -2.63 16.70 6.21
N THR A 29 -3.37 15.86 5.50
CA THR A 29 -4.61 15.29 6.02
C THR A 29 -4.32 13.90 6.58
N GLY A 30 -4.92 13.61 7.72
CA GLY A 30 -5.02 12.26 8.27
C GLY A 30 -6.48 11.90 8.48
N PHE A 31 -6.75 10.61 8.66
CA PHE A 31 -8.08 10.15 9.02
C PHE A 31 -8.00 8.94 9.95
N PHE A 32 -9.01 8.80 10.80
CA PHE A 32 -9.16 7.66 11.68
C PHE A 32 -9.82 6.51 10.94
N ILE A 33 -9.23 5.32 11.09
CA ILE A 33 -9.71 4.11 10.43
C ILE A 33 -9.71 2.92 11.38
N LYS A 34 -10.73 2.08 11.23
CA LYS A 34 -10.87 0.78 11.87
C LYS A 34 -10.46 -0.30 10.88
N LEU A 35 -9.31 -0.93 11.10
CA LEU A 35 -8.83 -2.05 10.30
C LEU A 35 -9.27 -3.37 10.96
N PRO A 36 -9.90 -4.30 10.22
CA PRO A 36 -10.23 -5.63 10.73
C PRO A 36 -8.98 -6.54 10.76
N ILE A 37 -7.99 -6.10 11.53
CA ILE A 37 -6.71 -6.75 11.75
C ILE A 37 -6.48 -6.78 13.27
N PRO A 38 -6.19 -7.95 13.88
CA PRO A 38 -6.15 -9.27 13.23
C PRO A 38 -7.52 -9.76 12.75
N THR A 39 -8.61 -9.36 13.41
CA THR A 39 -9.97 -9.82 13.08
C THR A 39 -11.02 -8.70 13.22
N ASN A 40 -12.26 -8.98 12.83
CA ASN A 40 -13.38 -8.04 12.99
C ASN A 40 -13.75 -7.80 14.47
N GLU A 41 -13.55 -8.81 15.33
CA GLU A 41 -13.85 -8.76 16.76
C GLU A 41 -12.75 -8.03 17.55
N LYS A 42 -11.51 -8.08 17.04
CA LYS A 42 -10.35 -7.37 17.62
C LYS A 42 -9.68 -6.50 16.55
N PRO A 43 -10.35 -5.44 16.10
CA PRO A 43 -9.81 -4.58 15.06
C PRO A 43 -8.74 -3.63 15.62
N MET A 44 -7.80 -3.25 14.75
CA MET A 44 -6.88 -2.17 15.00
C MET A 44 -7.56 -0.83 14.68
N TYR A 45 -7.41 0.12 15.59
CA TYR A 45 -7.87 1.49 15.41
C TYR A 45 -6.63 2.37 15.28
N GLY A 46 -6.60 3.20 14.24
CA GLY A 46 -5.43 4.01 13.97
C GLY A 46 -5.73 5.27 13.18
N ILE A 47 -4.69 6.07 12.99
CA ILE A 47 -4.67 7.18 12.04
C ILE A 47 -3.87 6.78 10.80
N MET A 48 -4.39 7.14 9.64
CA MET A 48 -3.75 6.89 8.34
C MET A 48 -3.51 8.22 7.61
N THR A 49 -2.36 8.32 6.95
CA THR A 49 -1.94 9.46 6.11
C THR A 49 -0.91 8.97 5.08
N ASN A 50 -0.31 9.87 4.29
CA ASN A 50 0.78 9.48 3.39
C ASN A 50 2.13 9.36 4.10
N ASN A 51 3.02 8.54 3.53
CA ASN A 51 4.40 8.44 3.99
C ASN A 51 5.14 9.78 3.83
N HIS A 52 4.94 10.51 2.74
CA HIS A 52 5.56 11.83 2.61
C HIS A 52 5.03 12.90 3.58
N VAL A 53 3.90 12.63 4.27
CA VAL A 53 3.42 13.48 5.37
C VAL A 53 4.11 13.06 6.66
N ILE A 54 4.00 11.79 7.07
CA ILE A 54 4.73 11.24 8.24
C ILE A 54 5.62 10.10 7.77
N ASN A 55 6.90 10.38 7.52
CA ASN A 55 7.85 9.40 6.99
C ASN A 55 8.61 8.66 8.13
N SER A 56 9.40 7.67 7.76
CA SER A 56 10.20 6.89 8.71
C SER A 56 11.27 7.72 9.42
N GLU A 57 11.79 8.78 8.80
CA GLU A 57 12.77 9.67 9.43
C GLU A 57 12.12 10.47 10.56
N TYR A 58 10.94 11.05 10.31
CA TYR A 58 10.16 11.75 11.32
C TYR A 58 9.82 10.84 12.51
N ILE A 59 9.35 9.62 12.24
CA ILE A 59 9.03 8.64 13.30
C ILE A 59 10.25 8.30 14.17
N LYS A 60 11.47 8.29 13.60
CA LYS A 60 12.71 8.03 14.34
C LYS A 60 13.22 9.26 15.10
N SER A 61 13.00 10.45 14.57
CA SER A 61 13.55 11.70 15.11
C SER A 61 12.67 12.34 16.19
N TYR A 62 11.36 12.05 16.19
CA TYR A 62 10.40 12.68 17.08
C TYR A 62 9.68 11.65 17.94
N ALA A 63 9.19 12.08 19.10
CA ALA A 63 8.43 11.22 20.01
C ALA A 63 6.92 11.24 19.74
N SER A 64 6.42 12.27 19.05
CA SER A 64 4.99 12.47 18.82
C SER A 64 4.72 13.42 17.65
N PHE A 65 3.44 13.57 17.31
CA PHE A 65 2.96 14.58 16.38
C PHE A 65 1.60 15.13 16.84
N LYS A 66 1.22 16.29 16.29
CA LYS A 66 -0.04 16.94 16.62
C LYS A 66 -1.07 16.69 15.55
N ILE A 67 -2.31 16.47 15.96
CA ILE A 67 -3.47 16.48 15.08
C ILE A 67 -4.47 17.54 15.53
N LYS A 68 -5.23 18.09 14.58
CA LYS A 68 -6.32 19.03 14.86
C LYS A 68 -7.62 18.56 14.22
N ILE A 69 -8.68 18.46 15.03
CA ILE A 69 -10.02 18.05 14.62
C ILE A 69 -11.00 19.04 15.22
N ASN A 70 -11.92 19.60 14.43
CA ASN A 70 -12.94 20.56 14.91
C ASN A 70 -12.39 21.70 15.82
N ASN A 71 -11.19 22.18 15.52
CA ASN A 71 -10.43 23.17 16.30
C ASN A 71 -9.79 22.70 17.61
N GLU A 72 -10.04 21.48 18.04
CA GLU A 72 -9.34 20.84 19.16
C GLU A 72 -8.04 20.23 18.67
N SER A 73 -7.01 20.27 19.51
CA SER A 73 -5.68 19.72 19.21
C SER A 73 -5.37 18.57 20.14
N TYR A 74 -4.84 17.48 19.57
CA TYR A 74 -4.44 16.29 20.30
C TYR A 74 -3.01 15.93 19.94
N ILE A 75 -2.31 15.28 20.87
CA ILE A 75 -0.95 14.78 20.66
C ILE A 75 -1.04 13.26 20.53
N ILE A 76 -0.42 12.73 19.49
CA ILE A 76 -0.30 11.29 19.25
C ILE A 76 1.15 10.90 19.46
N ASP A 77 1.41 10.11 20.49
CA ASP A 77 2.74 9.62 20.81
C ASP A 77 3.10 8.36 19.99
N PHE A 78 4.34 8.30 19.53
CA PHE A 78 4.93 7.11 18.94
C PHE A 78 5.35 6.16 20.05
N ASN A 79 4.38 5.44 20.61
CA ASN A 79 4.66 4.40 21.59
C ASN A 79 5.34 3.20 20.91
N GLU A 80 6.39 2.64 21.52
CA GLU A 80 7.07 1.43 21.04
C GLU A 80 6.10 0.24 20.90
N SER A 81 5.10 0.15 21.77
CA SER A 81 4.06 -0.89 21.76
C SER A 81 3.00 -0.73 20.66
N ASN A 82 2.88 0.45 20.04
CA ASN A 82 1.92 0.66 18.96
C ASN A 82 2.49 0.10 17.66
N PHE A 83 1.64 -0.61 16.89
CA PHE A 83 1.95 -0.97 15.51
C PHE A 83 1.98 0.30 14.64
N ILE A 84 3.10 0.54 13.97
CA ILE A 84 3.23 1.63 13.00
C ILE A 84 3.71 1.02 11.70
N PHE A 85 2.98 1.28 10.62
CA PHE A 85 3.34 0.89 9.27
C PHE A 85 3.69 2.14 8.48
N THR A 86 4.79 2.11 7.74
CA THR A 86 5.09 3.15 6.75
C THR A 86 5.72 2.56 5.50
N SER A 87 5.35 3.08 4.33
CA SER A 87 5.90 2.63 3.05
C SER A 87 6.02 3.77 2.06
N GLU A 88 7.23 3.94 1.54
CA GLU A 88 7.55 4.94 0.51
C GLU A 88 6.90 4.61 -0.84
N LEU A 89 6.89 3.35 -1.29
CA LEU A 89 6.40 2.99 -2.64
C LEU A 89 4.88 3.21 -2.79
N ILE A 90 4.10 2.72 -1.82
CA ILE A 90 2.65 2.92 -1.84
C ILE A 90 2.25 4.24 -1.19
N ASP A 91 3.22 4.98 -0.63
CA ASP A 91 3.11 6.29 -0.01
C ASP A 91 2.08 6.37 1.13
N ILE A 92 2.19 5.47 2.10
CA ILE A 92 1.23 5.35 3.22
C ILE A 92 1.94 5.22 4.55
N THR A 93 1.37 5.87 5.56
CA THR A 93 1.70 5.66 6.97
C THR A 93 0.42 5.39 7.74
N PHE A 94 0.43 4.33 8.56
CA PHE A 94 -0.61 3.99 9.52
C PHE A 94 0.00 3.89 10.91
N ILE A 95 -0.63 4.52 11.89
CA ILE A 95 -0.20 4.52 13.29
C ILE A 95 -1.37 4.03 14.14
N GLN A 96 -1.20 2.88 14.77
CA GLN A 96 -2.16 2.36 15.74
C GLN A 96 -2.26 3.31 16.94
N LEU A 97 -3.47 3.60 17.37
CA LEU A 97 -3.75 4.43 18.53
C LEU A 97 -3.83 3.59 19.80
N ASN A 98 -3.40 4.19 20.92
CA ASN A 98 -3.53 3.58 22.23
C ASN A 98 -5.01 3.45 22.63
N VAL A 99 -5.39 2.30 23.22
CA VAL A 99 -6.77 2.00 23.61
C VAL A 99 -7.34 3.02 24.60
N ASP A 100 -6.53 3.47 25.56
CA ASP A 100 -6.97 4.48 26.52
C ASP A 100 -7.13 5.83 25.84
N PHE A 101 -6.24 6.20 24.91
CA PHE A 101 -6.42 7.42 24.11
C PHE A 101 -7.76 7.40 23.35
N ILE A 102 -8.13 6.26 22.75
CA ILE A 102 -9.41 6.11 22.05
C ILE A 102 -10.59 6.23 23.02
N LYS A 103 -10.54 5.62 24.21
CA LYS A 103 -11.65 5.65 25.18
C LYS A 103 -11.94 7.04 25.74
N HIS A 104 -10.93 7.91 25.82
CA HIS A 104 -11.07 9.25 26.38
C HIS A 104 -11.57 10.29 25.36
N HIS A 105 -11.72 9.92 24.08
CA HIS A 105 -12.08 10.86 23.01
C HIS A 105 -13.19 10.30 22.12
N ASP A 106 -14.14 11.15 21.70
CA ASP A 106 -15.24 10.80 20.80
C ASP A 106 -14.78 10.83 19.33
N PHE A 107 -13.86 9.94 18.96
CA PHE A 107 -13.43 9.79 17.56
C PHE A 107 -14.34 8.86 16.78
N ILE A 108 -14.61 9.26 15.53
CA ILE A 108 -15.26 8.40 14.55
C ILE A 108 -14.18 7.72 13.72
N PHE A 109 -14.27 6.39 13.59
CA PHE A 109 -13.37 5.60 12.76
C PHE A 109 -14.09 5.18 11.48
N LEU A 110 -13.47 5.45 10.34
CA LEU A 110 -13.98 5.02 9.05
C LEU A 110 -13.79 3.52 8.87
N GLU A 111 -14.66 2.92 8.07
CA GLU A 111 -14.52 1.53 7.64
C GLU A 111 -13.88 1.44 6.25
N PRO A 112 -13.04 0.42 6.02
CA PRO A 112 -12.54 0.14 4.68
C PRO A 112 -13.61 -0.46 3.77
N CYS A 113 -13.41 -0.28 2.47
CA CYS A 113 -14.12 -0.98 1.41
C CYS A 113 -13.09 -1.75 0.58
N TYR A 114 -13.34 -3.04 0.39
CA TYR A 114 -12.46 -3.95 -0.33
C TYR A 114 -12.92 -4.23 -1.77
N ASP A 115 -14.06 -3.67 -2.15
CA ASP A 115 -14.55 -3.75 -3.51
C ASP A 115 -13.75 -2.79 -4.38
N GLU A 116 -13.25 -3.28 -5.52
CA GLU A 116 -12.57 -2.45 -6.51
C GLU A 116 -13.59 -1.44 -7.09
N PRO A 117 -13.35 -0.12 -6.97
CA PRO A 117 -14.28 0.87 -7.45
C PRO A 117 -14.32 0.83 -8.97
N ASN A 118 -15.52 1.01 -9.52
CA ASN A 118 -15.69 1.02 -10.96
C ASN A 118 -15.16 2.32 -11.58
N LYS A 119 -14.74 2.26 -12.85
CA LYS A 119 -14.54 3.48 -13.64
C LYS A 119 -15.84 4.31 -13.62
N ASN A 120 -15.69 5.63 -13.44
CA ASN A 120 -16.77 6.60 -13.21
C ASN A 120 -17.52 6.41 -11.88
N GLU A 121 -17.01 5.65 -10.92
CA GLU A 121 -17.59 5.60 -9.58
C GLU A 121 -17.37 6.94 -8.87
N MET A 122 -18.47 7.48 -8.33
CA MET A 122 -18.44 8.72 -7.57
C MET A 122 -17.72 8.54 -6.24
N ILE A 123 -16.79 9.45 -5.96
CA ILE A 123 -16.03 9.49 -4.72
C ILE A 123 -16.17 10.83 -4.01
N TYR A 124 -15.96 10.80 -2.70
CA TYR A 124 -15.95 11.95 -1.82
C TYR A 124 -14.61 12.04 -1.11
N ILE A 125 -14.11 13.27 -0.94
CA ILE A 125 -12.88 13.54 -0.22
C ILE A 125 -13.15 14.64 0.80
N PHE A 126 -12.80 14.35 2.05
CA PHE A 126 -12.66 15.35 3.11
C PHE A 126 -11.19 15.57 3.38
N GLN A 127 -10.77 16.82 3.38
CA GLN A 127 -9.38 17.20 3.24
C GLN A 127 -9.10 18.51 3.98
N TYR A 128 -7.81 18.77 4.24
CA TYR A 128 -7.32 20.04 4.78
C TYR A 128 -6.43 20.80 3.78
N PRO A 129 -6.92 21.16 2.57
CA PRO A 129 -6.18 22.00 1.66
C PRO A 129 -5.87 23.33 2.35
N LYS A 130 -4.61 23.75 2.32
CA LYS A 130 -4.13 24.97 2.99
C LYS A 130 -4.54 25.01 4.48
N ALA A 131 -4.53 23.86 5.14
CA ALA A 131 -4.89 23.67 6.56
C ALA A 131 -6.35 24.03 6.93
N LYS A 132 -7.27 24.07 5.95
CA LYS A 132 -8.70 24.33 6.18
C LYS A 132 -9.55 23.13 5.78
N LEU A 133 -10.36 22.63 6.72
CA LEU A 133 -11.29 21.54 6.45
C LEU A 133 -12.21 21.91 5.28
N SER A 134 -12.18 21.06 4.26
CA SER A 134 -12.89 21.23 3.00
C SER A 134 -13.44 19.89 2.51
N PHE A 135 -14.46 19.96 1.68
CA PHE A 135 -15.10 18.80 1.07
C PHE A 135 -15.06 18.96 -0.46
N ALA A 136 -14.78 17.86 -1.15
CA ALA A 136 -14.86 17.79 -2.60
C ALA A 136 -15.44 16.43 -3.01
N SER A 137 -16.00 16.38 -4.22
CA SER A 137 -16.47 15.15 -4.85
C SER A 137 -15.97 15.09 -6.29
N GLY A 138 -15.81 13.88 -6.80
CA GLY A 138 -15.36 13.61 -8.16
C GLY A 138 -15.64 12.16 -8.53
N TYR A 139 -14.90 11.66 -9.50
CA TYR A 139 -15.04 10.29 -9.99
C TYR A 139 -13.67 9.63 -10.11
N ILE A 140 -13.66 8.30 -9.98
CA ILE A 140 -12.54 7.46 -10.41
C ILE A 140 -12.52 7.44 -11.94
N GLU A 141 -11.40 7.80 -12.55
CA GLU A 141 -11.21 7.83 -14.00
C GLU A 141 -10.57 6.55 -14.53
N ASP A 142 -9.64 5.98 -13.76
CA ASP A 142 -8.94 4.75 -14.11
C ASP A 142 -8.28 4.09 -12.90
N HIS A 143 -7.81 2.85 -13.10
CA HIS A 143 -7.07 2.07 -12.11
C HIS A 143 -5.92 1.31 -12.77
N PHE A 144 -4.70 1.55 -12.29
CA PHE A 144 -3.50 0.82 -12.73
C PHE A 144 -2.60 0.48 -11.54
N GLY A 145 -2.22 -0.79 -11.43
CA GLY A 145 -1.39 -1.30 -10.36
C GLY A 145 -2.06 -1.13 -9.00
N PHE A 146 -1.43 -0.37 -8.10
CA PHE A 146 -2.00 0.02 -6.81
C PHE A 146 -2.55 1.45 -6.80
N ASN A 147 -2.75 2.07 -7.96
CA ASN A 147 -3.11 3.48 -8.08
C ASN A 147 -4.49 3.68 -8.70
N TYR A 148 -5.34 4.43 -8.00
CA TYR A 148 -6.54 5.04 -8.56
C TYR A 148 -6.25 6.43 -9.11
N PHE A 149 -6.78 6.71 -10.29
CA PHE A 149 -6.76 8.04 -10.91
C PHE A 149 -8.11 8.69 -10.73
N HIS A 150 -8.15 9.96 -10.31
CA HIS A 150 -9.40 10.66 -10.03
C HIS A 150 -9.35 12.16 -10.33
N ASN A 151 -10.51 12.77 -10.55
CA ASN A 151 -10.63 14.20 -10.90
C ASN A 151 -11.16 15.09 -9.77
N THR A 152 -11.28 14.57 -8.55
CA THR A 152 -11.67 15.38 -7.39
C THR A 152 -10.71 16.54 -7.17
N SER A 153 -11.22 17.75 -6.98
CA SER A 153 -10.41 18.94 -6.68
C SER A 153 -9.61 18.75 -5.38
N THR A 154 -8.29 18.90 -5.46
CA THR A 154 -7.35 18.84 -4.34
C THR A 154 -6.46 20.09 -4.34
N ASN A 155 -5.71 20.30 -3.25
CA ASN A 155 -4.67 21.33 -3.19
C ASN A 155 -3.59 20.91 -2.18
N ARG A 156 -2.50 21.66 -2.06
CA ARG A 156 -1.47 21.45 -1.03
C ARG A 156 -2.13 21.28 0.36
N GLY A 157 -1.75 20.21 1.07
CA GLY A 157 -2.34 19.81 2.36
C GLY A 157 -3.42 18.72 2.25
N SER A 158 -3.84 18.36 1.03
CA SER A 158 -4.83 17.29 0.80
C SER A 158 -4.24 15.88 0.85
N SER A 159 -2.91 15.75 0.75
CA SER A 159 -2.20 14.47 0.90
C SER A 159 -2.65 13.73 2.16
N GLY A 160 -2.96 12.44 2.01
CA GLY A 160 -3.40 11.55 3.08
C GLY A 160 -4.90 11.55 3.30
N SER A 161 -5.66 12.31 2.51
CA SER A 161 -7.14 12.31 2.60
C SER A 161 -7.72 10.98 2.13
N PRO A 162 -8.77 10.45 2.79
CA PRO A 162 -9.43 9.24 2.34
C PRO A 162 -10.29 9.53 1.10
N LEU A 163 -10.26 8.61 0.15
CA LEU A 163 -11.26 8.52 -0.91
C LEU A 163 -12.41 7.66 -0.40
N LEU A 164 -13.60 8.22 -0.41
CA LEU A 164 -14.79 7.60 0.15
C LEU A 164 -15.80 7.28 -0.95
N ASN A 165 -16.38 6.09 -0.93
CA ASN A 165 -17.48 5.74 -1.83
C ASN A 165 -18.82 6.32 -1.35
N LYS A 166 -19.91 5.98 -2.05
CA LYS A 166 -21.29 6.40 -1.70
C LYS A 166 -21.79 5.95 -0.32
N PHE A 167 -21.10 5.00 0.31
CA PHE A 167 -21.39 4.52 1.66
C PHE A 167 -20.45 5.12 2.72
N MET A 168 -19.61 6.09 2.34
CA MET A 168 -18.56 6.70 3.16
C MET A 168 -17.55 5.69 3.71
N LYS A 169 -17.31 4.60 2.96
CA LYS A 169 -16.23 3.66 3.23
C LYS A 169 -14.99 4.02 2.43
N VAL A 170 -13.83 3.78 3.00
CA VAL A 170 -12.53 4.12 2.41
C VAL A 170 -12.20 3.14 1.29
N VAL A 171 -12.12 3.64 0.05
CA VAL A 171 -11.68 2.86 -1.12
C VAL A 171 -10.22 3.14 -1.47
N GLY A 172 -9.65 4.25 -1.01
CA GLY A 172 -8.26 4.59 -1.25
C GLY A 172 -7.80 5.80 -0.45
N VAL A 173 -6.55 6.21 -0.65
CA VAL A 173 -5.94 7.36 0.04
C VAL A 173 -5.25 8.26 -0.97
N HIS A 174 -5.65 9.53 -1.02
CA HIS A 174 -5.08 10.51 -1.94
C HIS A 174 -3.59 10.70 -1.66
N LYS A 175 -2.78 10.74 -2.72
CA LYS A 175 -1.31 10.93 -2.68
C LYS A 175 -0.90 12.31 -3.18
N ILE A 176 -1.17 12.58 -4.45
CA ILE A 176 -0.60 13.70 -5.20
C ILE A 176 -1.49 14.10 -6.38
N GLY A 177 -1.43 15.38 -6.76
CA GLY A 177 -1.94 15.87 -8.04
C GLY A 177 -0.83 15.93 -9.08
N ILE A 178 -1.08 15.41 -10.28
CA ILE A 178 -0.17 15.40 -11.41
C ILE A 178 -0.74 16.31 -12.49
N SER A 179 -0.02 17.39 -12.81
CA SER A 179 -0.36 18.24 -13.94
C SER A 179 0.11 17.61 -15.24
N THR A 180 -0.81 17.45 -16.20
CA THR A 180 -0.52 16.95 -17.55
C THR A 180 -0.97 17.99 -18.57
N ASP A 181 -0.48 17.86 -19.82
CA ASP A 181 -0.93 18.73 -20.92
C ASP A 181 -2.45 18.63 -21.17
N ASN A 182 -3.07 17.53 -20.75
CA ASN A 182 -4.51 17.26 -20.88
C ASN A 182 -5.32 17.63 -19.62
N GLY A 183 -4.70 18.27 -18.63
CA GLY A 183 -5.31 18.65 -17.37
C GLY A 183 -4.67 18.01 -16.14
N ASP A 184 -5.14 18.42 -14.96
CA ASP A 184 -4.66 17.89 -13.68
C ASP A 184 -5.39 16.58 -13.35
N ILE A 185 -4.63 15.51 -13.12
CA ILE A 185 -5.14 14.20 -12.67
C ILE A 185 -4.61 13.93 -11.27
N ASN A 186 -5.45 13.45 -10.37
CA ASN A 186 -5.03 13.09 -9.03
C ASN A 186 -4.81 11.59 -8.90
N LEU A 187 -3.84 11.22 -8.06
CA LEU A 187 -3.48 9.85 -7.75
C LEU A 187 -3.85 9.51 -6.31
N ALA A 188 -4.35 8.30 -6.10
CA ALA A 188 -4.60 7.72 -4.78
C ALA A 188 -4.08 6.28 -4.72
N THR A 189 -3.64 5.84 -3.54
CA THR A 189 -3.35 4.42 -3.29
C THR A 189 -4.64 3.65 -3.15
N ASP A 190 -4.71 2.49 -3.79
CA ASP A 190 -5.76 1.51 -3.56
C ASP A 190 -5.71 0.96 -2.13
N PHE A 191 -6.88 0.93 -1.48
CA PHE A 191 -6.99 0.45 -0.12
C PHE A 191 -6.71 -1.06 0.01
N THR A 192 -7.03 -1.87 -0.99
CA THR A 192 -6.76 -3.32 -0.89
C THR A 192 -5.26 -3.61 -0.81
N THR A 193 -4.45 -2.84 -1.55
CA THR A 193 -2.98 -2.88 -1.45
C THR A 193 -2.49 -2.43 -0.07
N ILE A 194 -3.12 -1.40 0.52
CA ILE A 194 -2.79 -0.93 1.88
C ILE A 194 -3.08 -2.01 2.93
N ASP A 195 -4.27 -2.62 2.89
CA ASP A 195 -4.66 -3.69 3.82
C ASP A 195 -3.71 -4.88 3.70
N TYR A 196 -3.38 -5.30 2.47
CA TYR A 196 -2.41 -6.36 2.23
C TYR A 196 -1.05 -6.07 2.89
N ALA A 197 -0.51 -4.87 2.68
CA ALA A 197 0.79 -4.48 3.22
C ALA A 197 0.80 -4.47 4.76
N ILE A 198 -0.22 -3.86 5.38
CA ILE A 198 -0.37 -3.79 6.84
C ILE A 198 -0.56 -5.19 7.42
N ARG A 199 -1.47 -5.98 6.86
CA ARG A 199 -1.79 -7.34 7.33
C ARG A 199 -0.59 -8.27 7.21
N THR A 200 0.16 -8.17 6.12
CA THR A 200 1.37 -8.98 5.89
C THR A 200 2.40 -8.72 6.98
N LEU A 201 2.67 -7.45 7.31
CA LEU A 201 3.63 -7.09 8.35
C LEU A 201 3.10 -7.42 9.76
N TYR A 202 1.83 -7.16 10.03
CA TYR A 202 1.20 -7.50 11.30
C TYR A 202 1.26 -9.01 11.58
N ASN A 203 0.83 -9.84 10.62
CA ASN A 203 0.86 -11.29 10.78
C ASN A 203 2.28 -11.86 10.88
N LYS A 204 3.28 -11.10 10.43
CA LYS A 204 4.69 -11.48 10.55
C LYS A 204 5.37 -10.94 11.79
N SER A 205 4.72 -10.08 12.57
CA SER A 205 5.23 -9.68 13.89
C SER A 205 5.31 -10.85 14.87
N TYR A 206 4.67 -11.97 14.56
CA TYR A 206 4.81 -13.23 15.30
C TYR A 206 6.14 -13.96 15.02
N ILE A 207 6.79 -13.68 13.88
CA ILE A 207 8.02 -14.32 13.42
C ILE A 207 9.21 -13.33 13.45
N ASN A 208 8.93 -12.04 13.33
CA ASN A 208 9.89 -10.94 13.35
C ASN A 208 9.52 -9.89 14.39
N GLU A 209 10.48 -9.07 14.83
CA GLU A 209 10.19 -7.91 15.67
C GLU A 209 9.24 -6.93 14.94
N ILE A 210 8.18 -6.48 15.65
CA ILE A 210 7.15 -5.56 15.13
C ILE A 210 7.73 -4.22 14.65
N ILE A 211 8.95 -3.91 15.07
CA ILE A 211 9.72 -2.71 14.73
C ILE A 211 9.95 -2.60 13.22
N LYS A 212 10.05 -3.72 12.49
CA LYS A 212 10.27 -3.73 11.03
C LYS A 212 9.18 -3.00 10.23
N ALA A 213 7.95 -2.91 10.75
CA ALA A 213 6.88 -2.18 10.08
C ALA A 213 7.11 -0.66 10.06
N LYS A 214 7.95 -0.14 10.97
CA LYS A 214 8.33 1.27 11.09
C LYS A 214 9.56 1.63 10.25
N GLU A 215 10.30 0.62 9.78
CA GLU A 215 11.60 0.80 9.14
C GLU A 215 11.51 0.78 7.60
N PRO A 216 12.41 1.51 6.92
CA PRO A 216 12.57 1.35 5.48
C PRO A 216 13.06 -0.06 5.15
N THR A 217 12.97 -0.42 3.87
CA THR A 217 13.46 -1.73 3.40
C THR A 217 14.96 -1.82 3.67
N ARG A 218 15.39 -2.85 4.42
CA ARG A 218 16.81 -3.03 4.76
C ARG A 218 17.67 -3.25 3.52
N SER A 219 18.98 -3.08 3.67
CA SER A 219 19.92 -3.45 2.62
C SER A 219 20.06 -4.98 2.50
N LEU A 220 20.32 -5.45 1.27
CA LEU A 220 20.69 -6.84 1.02
C LEU A 220 22.06 -7.16 1.61
N THR A 221 22.21 -8.38 2.10
CA THR A 221 23.52 -8.96 2.43
C THR A 221 24.27 -9.32 1.14
N LYS A 222 25.59 -9.50 1.23
CA LYS A 222 26.42 -9.92 0.09
C LYS A 222 25.96 -11.25 -0.53
N HIS A 223 25.44 -12.17 0.29
CA HIS A 223 24.94 -13.45 -0.19
C HIS A 223 23.65 -13.28 -1.01
N GLU A 224 22.72 -12.46 -0.53
CA GLU A 224 21.47 -12.18 -1.23
C GLU A 224 21.73 -11.42 -2.55
N ASP A 225 22.65 -10.45 -2.53
CA ASP A 225 23.10 -9.76 -3.74
C ASP A 225 23.66 -10.74 -4.79
N SER A 226 24.38 -11.78 -4.36
CA SER A 226 24.90 -12.82 -5.24
C SER A 226 23.78 -13.70 -5.82
N LEU A 227 22.80 -14.07 -5.00
CA LEU A 227 21.61 -14.81 -5.46
C LEU A 227 20.83 -14.02 -6.50
N PHE A 228 20.63 -12.71 -6.30
CA PHE A 228 19.89 -11.86 -7.24
C PHE A 228 20.56 -11.88 -8.62
N LYS A 229 21.88 -11.69 -8.65
CA LYS A 229 22.67 -11.78 -9.90
C LYS A 229 22.54 -13.15 -10.55
N LYS A 230 22.59 -14.24 -9.76
CA LYS A 230 22.41 -15.61 -10.26
C LYS A 230 21.06 -15.82 -10.94
N TYR A 231 20.00 -15.20 -10.42
CA TYR A 231 18.64 -15.27 -10.99
C TYR A 231 18.34 -14.16 -12.02
N GLY A 232 19.34 -13.38 -12.43
CA GLY A 232 19.19 -12.37 -13.49
C GLY A 232 18.53 -11.06 -13.06
N LEU A 233 18.53 -10.76 -11.75
CA LEU A 233 18.15 -9.44 -11.21
C LEU A 233 19.39 -8.55 -11.08
N GLU A 234 19.39 -7.46 -11.84
CA GLU A 234 20.42 -6.43 -11.80
C GLU A 234 19.95 -5.20 -11.01
N LYS A 235 20.87 -4.57 -10.26
CA LYS A 235 20.57 -3.36 -9.49
C LYS A 235 20.34 -2.17 -10.42
N THR A 236 19.40 -1.30 -10.04
CA THR A 236 19.26 0.03 -10.65
C THR A 236 19.91 1.11 -9.75
N PRO A 237 20.08 2.34 -10.26
CA PRO A 237 20.45 3.48 -9.42
C PRO A 237 19.44 3.80 -8.29
N LEU A 238 18.17 3.42 -8.45
CA LEU A 238 17.16 3.60 -7.41
C LEU A 238 17.24 2.44 -6.41
N LEU A 239 17.36 2.79 -5.13
CA LEU A 239 17.44 1.81 -4.05
C LEU A 239 16.22 0.86 -4.08
N ASN A 240 16.47 -0.42 -3.81
CA ASN A 240 15.46 -1.49 -3.80
C ASN A 240 14.75 -1.76 -5.14
N MET A 241 15.14 -1.08 -6.22
CA MET A 241 14.65 -1.37 -7.56
C MET A 241 15.70 -2.14 -8.37
N TYR A 242 15.23 -3.18 -9.04
CA TYR A 242 16.02 -4.11 -9.84
C TYR A 242 15.38 -4.24 -11.22
N TYR A 243 16.14 -4.69 -12.21
CA TYR A 243 15.58 -5.05 -13.51
C TYR A 243 16.06 -6.42 -13.98
N CYS A 244 15.23 -7.06 -14.79
CA CYS A 244 15.53 -8.28 -15.52
C CYS A 244 15.20 -8.05 -17.02
N PRO A 245 16.16 -8.23 -17.94
CA PRO A 245 15.90 -8.03 -19.36
C PRO A 245 14.97 -9.10 -19.95
N TYR A 246 14.26 -8.74 -21.02
CA TYR A 246 13.62 -9.68 -21.94
C TYR A 246 14.63 -10.16 -22.98
N ILE A 247 14.65 -11.46 -23.26
CA ILE A 247 15.49 -12.04 -24.32
C ILE A 247 14.87 -11.74 -25.69
N GLU A 248 13.56 -11.91 -25.82
CA GLU A 248 12.83 -11.73 -27.08
C GLU A 248 12.62 -10.26 -27.43
N TYR A 249 12.60 -9.37 -26.42
CA TYR A 249 12.38 -7.94 -26.59
C TYR A 249 13.47 -7.11 -25.89
N PRO A 250 14.68 -6.96 -26.48
CA PRO A 250 15.81 -6.31 -25.81
C PRO A 250 15.58 -4.85 -25.40
N SER A 251 14.60 -4.17 -25.99
CA SER A 251 14.16 -2.82 -25.63
C SER A 251 13.25 -2.77 -24.39
N SER A 252 12.72 -3.91 -23.94
CA SER A 252 11.88 -4.06 -22.76
C SER A 252 12.65 -4.66 -21.59
N VAL A 253 12.25 -4.30 -20.38
CA VAL A 253 12.69 -4.93 -19.12
C VAL A 253 11.49 -5.18 -18.21
N LEU A 254 11.62 -6.16 -17.34
CA LEU A 254 10.84 -6.22 -16.10
C LEU A 254 11.59 -5.45 -15.03
N LEU A 255 10.93 -4.48 -14.43
CA LEU A 255 11.36 -3.85 -13.20
C LEU A 255 10.76 -4.58 -12.02
N PHE A 256 11.53 -4.70 -10.95
CA PHE A 256 11.11 -5.25 -9.66
C PHE A 256 11.40 -4.21 -8.59
N TYR A 257 10.44 -3.97 -7.69
CA TYR A 257 10.63 -3.11 -6.53
C TYR A 257 10.41 -3.92 -5.26
N ARG A 258 11.40 -3.91 -4.38
CA ARG A 258 11.34 -4.57 -3.08
C ARG A 258 10.87 -3.61 -2.00
N THR A 259 9.88 -4.01 -1.22
CA THR A 259 9.50 -3.35 0.03
C THR A 259 9.75 -4.30 1.21
N ASN A 260 9.50 -3.81 2.44
CA ASN A 260 9.52 -4.64 3.65
C ASN A 260 8.31 -5.58 3.78
N HIS A 261 7.29 -5.42 2.94
CA HIS A 261 6.04 -6.18 2.99
C HIS A 261 5.79 -7.00 1.72
N ALA A 262 6.40 -6.63 0.59
CA ALA A 262 6.07 -7.18 -0.70
C ALA A 262 7.18 -7.03 -1.74
N TRP A 263 7.01 -7.73 -2.85
CA TRP A 263 7.65 -7.41 -4.12
C TRP A 263 6.60 -6.92 -5.10
N TYR A 264 6.99 -5.97 -5.94
CA TYR A 264 6.20 -5.50 -7.05
C TYR A 264 6.98 -5.68 -8.34
N PHE A 265 6.31 -5.94 -9.45
CA PHE A 265 6.95 -5.91 -10.76
C PHE A 265 6.13 -5.13 -11.79
N THR A 266 6.79 -4.61 -12.81
CA THR A 266 6.14 -3.96 -13.95
C THR A 266 7.00 -4.05 -15.19
N ARG A 267 6.39 -4.05 -16.37
CA ARG A 267 7.12 -4.02 -17.65
C ARG A 267 7.32 -2.58 -18.10
N ARG A 268 8.53 -2.25 -18.55
CA ARG A 268 8.87 -0.93 -19.11
C ARG A 268 9.79 -1.05 -20.31
N GLU A 269 9.73 -0.06 -21.19
CA GLU A 269 10.77 0.16 -22.19
C GLU A 269 11.99 0.78 -21.52
N LYS A 270 13.19 0.33 -21.89
CA LYS A 270 14.47 0.77 -21.30
C LYS A 270 14.66 2.29 -21.38
N SER A 271 14.26 2.91 -22.49
CA SER A 271 14.35 4.36 -22.70
C SER A 271 13.43 5.17 -21.78
N ASN A 272 12.39 4.55 -21.22
CA ASN A 272 11.34 5.23 -20.47
C ASN A 272 11.41 4.92 -18.96
N ILE A 273 12.52 4.36 -18.48
CA ILE A 273 12.76 4.10 -17.06
C ILE A 273 13.18 5.40 -16.39
N CYS A 274 12.47 5.78 -15.34
CA CYS A 274 12.84 6.85 -14.43
C CYS A 274 13.40 6.24 -13.14
N TYR A 275 14.40 6.89 -12.55
CA TYR A 275 15.01 6.49 -11.29
C TYR A 275 14.65 7.43 -10.13
N HIS A 276 13.71 8.35 -10.35
CA HIS A 276 13.15 9.20 -9.31
C HIS A 276 11.92 8.51 -8.70
N LEU A 277 11.89 8.36 -7.38
CA LEU A 277 10.87 7.57 -6.69
C LEU A 277 9.45 8.08 -6.99
N ASP A 278 9.24 9.39 -7.07
CA ASP A 278 7.88 9.92 -7.32
C ASP A 278 7.32 9.54 -8.69
N ASN A 279 8.18 9.40 -9.70
CA ASN A 279 7.77 8.90 -11.02
C ASN A 279 7.55 7.39 -10.98
N VAL A 280 8.34 6.67 -10.18
CA VAL A 280 8.28 5.22 -10.04
C VAL A 280 6.97 4.82 -9.33
N LYS A 281 6.48 5.61 -8.36
CA LYS A 281 5.18 5.41 -7.69
C LYS A 281 3.98 5.39 -8.66
N THR A 282 4.10 5.99 -9.85
CA THR A 282 2.99 6.06 -10.83
C THR A 282 2.94 4.89 -11.80
N TYR A 283 3.93 3.99 -11.77
CA TYR A 283 3.95 2.85 -12.68
C TYR A 283 2.82 1.87 -12.38
N ASN A 284 2.44 1.09 -13.40
CA ASN A 284 1.47 0.00 -13.28
C ASN A 284 2.13 -1.21 -12.60
N TRP A 285 2.32 -1.09 -11.29
CA TRP A 285 2.95 -2.10 -10.45
C TRP A 285 2.00 -3.26 -10.17
N THR A 286 2.51 -4.46 -10.40
CA THR A 286 1.84 -5.70 -10.02
C THR A 286 2.43 -6.22 -8.73
N LEU A 287 1.58 -6.45 -7.72
CA LEU A 287 1.96 -7.12 -6.49
C LEU A 287 2.31 -8.59 -6.76
N ILE A 288 3.49 -9.02 -6.32
CA ILE A 288 3.85 -10.44 -6.21
C ILE A 288 3.23 -10.98 -4.92
N ASN A 289 2.00 -11.48 -5.03
CA ASN A 289 1.28 -12.02 -3.89
C ASN A 289 1.84 -13.40 -3.47
N THR A 290 2.37 -13.49 -2.25
CA THR A 290 2.83 -14.74 -1.62
C THR A 290 1.68 -15.63 -1.15
N ASP A 291 0.53 -15.03 -0.88
CA ASP A 291 -0.63 -15.72 -0.30
C ASP A 291 -1.48 -16.43 -1.35
N GLU A 292 -1.37 -16.09 -2.65
CA GLU A 292 -2.00 -16.90 -3.71
C GLU A 292 -1.53 -18.36 -3.69
N SER A 293 -0.27 -18.60 -3.29
CA SER A 293 0.24 -19.93 -3.00
C SER A 293 -0.06 -20.38 -1.57
N PHE A 294 -0.04 -19.49 -0.58
CA PHE A 294 -0.19 -19.88 0.83
C PHE A 294 -1.64 -20.19 1.22
N THR A 295 -2.63 -19.44 0.73
CA THR A 295 -4.07 -19.65 1.00
C THR A 295 -4.60 -20.86 0.23
N LYS A 296 -4.25 -21.04 -1.05
CA LYS A 296 -4.52 -22.30 -1.78
C LYS A 296 -3.76 -23.49 -1.20
N ALA A 297 -2.54 -23.30 -0.68
CA ALA A 297 -1.81 -24.36 -0.01
C ALA A 297 -2.35 -24.65 1.39
N LEU A 298 -2.92 -23.68 2.12
CA LEU A 298 -3.58 -23.85 3.42
C LEU A 298 -4.94 -24.54 3.26
N GLU A 299 -5.74 -24.13 2.27
CA GLU A 299 -7.01 -24.78 1.91
C GLU A 299 -6.80 -26.22 1.45
N ASN A 300 -5.70 -26.50 0.73
CA ASN A 300 -5.28 -27.86 0.40
C ASN A 300 -4.55 -28.59 1.55
N LYS A 301 -3.96 -27.89 2.53
CA LYS A 301 -3.21 -28.49 3.67
C LYS A 301 -4.10 -28.93 4.83
N PHE A 302 -5.32 -28.44 4.95
CA PHE A 302 -6.28 -28.98 5.92
C PHE A 302 -7.16 -30.11 5.37
N SER A 303 -6.87 -30.60 4.16
CA SER A 303 -7.72 -31.58 3.48
C SER A 303 -7.05 -32.88 3.01
N LYS A 304 -5.78 -33.19 3.33
CA LYS A 304 -5.27 -34.58 3.37
C LYS A 304 -3.80 -34.72 3.80
N ASP A 305 -3.64 -35.52 4.86
CA ASP A 305 -2.57 -36.46 5.26
C ASP A 305 -1.07 -36.27 4.94
N GLU A 306 -0.31 -36.69 5.95
CA GLU A 306 1.13 -36.87 6.09
C GLU A 306 1.80 -37.59 4.91
N SER A 307 2.55 -36.87 4.08
CA SER A 307 3.72 -37.40 3.33
C SER A 307 4.50 -36.32 2.55
N PHE A 308 4.43 -35.06 2.97
CA PHE A 308 4.77 -33.91 2.11
C PHE A 308 6.28 -33.69 1.85
N THR A 309 7.18 -34.34 2.57
CA THR A 309 8.62 -34.02 2.51
C THR A 309 9.42 -34.78 1.43
N LYS A 310 8.82 -35.65 0.61
CA LYS A 310 9.54 -36.38 -0.46
C LYS A 310 9.11 -36.07 -1.90
N THR A 311 8.10 -35.21 -2.09
CA THR A 311 7.47 -34.99 -3.42
C THR A 311 7.90 -33.67 -4.09
N LEU A 312 8.54 -32.77 -3.35
CA LEU A 312 8.88 -31.41 -3.81
C LEU A 312 10.06 -31.34 -4.78
N GLU A 313 10.93 -32.34 -4.87
CA GLU A 313 12.02 -32.35 -5.86
C GLU A 313 11.59 -32.90 -7.24
N ASN A 314 10.50 -33.68 -7.31
CA ASN A 314 10.09 -34.36 -8.55
C ASN A 314 8.98 -33.66 -9.35
N LYS A 315 8.32 -32.62 -8.79
CA LYS A 315 7.21 -31.91 -9.47
C LYS A 315 7.61 -30.65 -10.24
N PHE A 316 8.87 -30.22 -10.19
CA PHE A 316 9.33 -28.99 -10.87
C PHE A 316 9.41 -29.07 -12.40
N ASN A 317 9.06 -30.20 -13.02
CA ASN A 317 9.20 -30.38 -14.47
C ASN A 317 7.90 -30.47 -15.28
N LYS A 318 6.69 -30.36 -14.72
CA LYS A 318 5.48 -30.71 -15.51
C LYS A 318 4.15 -30.00 -15.23
N ASP A 319 4.10 -28.82 -14.60
CA ASP A 319 2.79 -28.19 -14.32
C ASP A 319 2.55 -26.85 -15.06
N GLU A 320 2.03 -26.97 -16.29
CA GLU A 320 1.50 -25.91 -17.17
C GLU A 320 0.24 -25.20 -16.60
N SER A 321 -0.27 -25.62 -15.45
CA SER A 321 -1.50 -25.07 -14.86
C SER A 321 -1.27 -23.77 -14.08
N PHE A 322 -0.06 -23.55 -13.56
CA PHE A 322 0.29 -22.34 -12.81
C PHE A 322 0.51 -21.13 -13.73
N THR A 323 1.11 -21.34 -14.91
CA THR A 323 1.34 -20.32 -15.93
C THR A 323 0.03 -19.77 -16.51
N LYS A 324 -0.98 -20.63 -16.69
CA LYS A 324 -2.28 -20.26 -17.27
C LYS A 324 -3.11 -19.26 -16.44
N THR A 325 -2.85 -19.17 -15.13
CA THR A 325 -3.53 -18.20 -14.24
C THR A 325 -2.91 -16.81 -14.33
N LEU A 326 -1.61 -16.71 -14.64
CA LEU A 326 -0.95 -15.44 -14.97
C LEU A 326 -1.36 -14.92 -16.36
N GLU A 327 -1.60 -15.80 -17.34
CA GLU A 327 -1.88 -15.41 -18.73
C GLU A 327 -3.16 -14.57 -18.90
N ASN A 328 -4.16 -14.68 -18.01
CA ASN A 328 -5.46 -14.00 -18.20
C ASN A 328 -5.55 -12.56 -17.66
N LYS A 329 -4.53 -12.04 -16.96
CA LYS A 329 -4.51 -10.63 -16.48
C LYS A 329 -3.42 -9.76 -17.14
N TYR A 330 -2.43 -10.37 -17.80
CA TYR A 330 -1.34 -9.66 -18.49
C TYR A 330 -1.42 -9.90 -20.00
N SER A 331 -1.87 -8.89 -20.75
CA SER A 331 -2.01 -8.95 -22.21
C SER A 331 -0.67 -8.90 -22.97
N LYS A 332 0.34 -9.68 -22.55
CA LYS A 332 1.56 -10.07 -23.29
C LYS A 332 2.32 -11.13 -22.45
N LYS A 333 2.58 -12.30 -23.06
CA LYS A 333 3.21 -13.48 -22.44
C LYS A 333 4.54 -13.11 -21.74
N LEU A 334 4.70 -13.52 -20.48
CA LEU A 334 5.99 -13.48 -19.79
C LEU A 334 6.92 -14.54 -20.39
N GLU A 335 8.22 -14.26 -20.46
CA GLU A 335 9.18 -15.29 -20.82
C GLU A 335 9.34 -16.28 -19.64
N HIS A 336 9.62 -17.55 -19.94
CA HIS A 336 9.66 -18.61 -18.92
C HIS A 336 10.61 -18.30 -17.76
N HIS A 337 11.76 -17.66 -18.02
CA HIS A 337 12.71 -17.29 -16.97
C HIS A 337 12.15 -16.21 -16.03
N HIS A 338 11.30 -15.30 -16.52
CA HIS A 338 10.62 -14.32 -15.67
C HIS A 338 9.62 -14.98 -14.73
N GLU A 339 8.90 -16.00 -15.21
CA GLU A 339 7.96 -16.78 -14.38
C GLU A 339 8.71 -17.54 -13.27
N LEU A 340 9.84 -18.17 -13.60
CA LEU A 340 10.71 -18.82 -12.62
C LEU A 340 11.24 -17.83 -11.58
N LEU A 341 11.66 -16.65 -12.01
CA LEU A 341 12.13 -15.59 -11.11
C LEU A 341 11.03 -15.12 -10.16
N ILE A 342 9.82 -14.85 -10.66
CA ILE A 342 8.67 -14.46 -9.83
C ILE A 342 8.33 -15.56 -8.84
N THR A 343 8.37 -16.82 -9.27
CA THR A 343 8.13 -17.98 -8.39
C THR A 343 9.19 -18.08 -7.30
N TRP A 344 10.46 -17.91 -7.65
CA TRP A 344 11.55 -17.88 -6.67
C TRP A 344 11.36 -16.74 -5.65
N LEU A 345 11.00 -15.53 -6.11
CA LEU A 345 10.73 -14.39 -5.23
C LEU A 345 9.58 -14.68 -4.25
N LYS A 346 8.48 -15.29 -4.72
CA LYS A 346 7.35 -15.72 -3.87
C LYS A 346 7.77 -16.70 -2.77
N LEU A 347 8.67 -17.62 -3.09
CA LEU A 347 9.15 -18.65 -2.16
C LEU A 347 10.26 -18.14 -1.23
N SER A 348 10.94 -17.08 -1.63
CA SER A 348 12.05 -16.54 -0.85
C SER A 348 11.56 -15.75 0.36
N GLU A 349 12.21 -15.93 1.51
CA GLU A 349 11.99 -15.06 2.68
C GLU A 349 12.59 -13.65 2.50
N LEU A 350 13.17 -13.36 1.35
CA LEU A 350 13.85 -12.09 1.01
C LEU A 350 12.93 -10.87 1.02
N MET A 351 11.61 -11.10 1.11
CA MET A 351 10.60 -10.06 1.31
C MET A 351 10.50 -9.60 2.78
N TYR A 352 10.98 -10.43 3.72
CA TYR A 352 10.66 -10.34 5.15
C TYR A 352 11.88 -10.36 6.07
N MET A 353 12.99 -10.90 5.58
CA MET A 353 14.30 -10.66 6.16
C MET A 353 14.67 -9.24 5.85
#